data_AF-A0A7C9E6L4-F1
#
_entry.id   AF-A0A7C9E6L4-F1
#
_cell.length_a   1.000
_cell.length_b   1.000
_cell.length_c   1.000
_cell.angle_alpha   90.00
_cell.angle_beta   90.00
_cell.angle_gamma   90.00
#
_symmetry.space_group_name_H-M   'P 1'
#
loop_
_entity.id
_entity.type
_entity.pdbx_description
1 polymer ?
#
loop_
_entity_poly.entity_id
_entity_poly.type
_entity_poly.pdbx_seq_one_letter_code
_entity_poly.pdbx_strand_id
1 'polypeptide(L)'
;VVSSPEMVRECLGTNDMVFVDRPQTIFVEHLTYNSANLGFSPYGPYWRNLRKITTLNLLSNQRVNMLSHVKTSELRSAIKEIHDDYAVRRESGAGLVDMKKW
;
A
#
# COMPACT_ATOMS: atom_id res chain seq x y z
N VAL A 1 16.14 10.84 12.29
CA VAL A 1 15.45 10.89 10.97
C VAL A 1 16.48 10.53 9.93
N VAL A 2 16.22 9.55 9.06
CA VAL A 2 17.11 9.21 7.93
C VAL A 2 16.82 10.22 6.81
N SER A 3 17.81 11.05 6.48
CA SER A 3 17.63 12.21 5.58
C SER A 3 18.62 12.29 4.42
N SER A 4 19.40 11.23 4.15
CA SER A 4 20.29 11.16 2.98
C SER A 4 20.32 9.76 2.37
N PRO A 5 20.59 9.63 1.05
CA PRO A 5 20.69 8.34 0.37
C PRO A 5 21.76 7.42 0.97
N GLU A 6 22.87 7.99 1.45
CA GLU A 6 23.97 7.26 2.09
C GLU A 6 23.47 6.59 3.39
N MET A 7 22.74 7.34 4.22
CA MET A 7 22.16 6.79 5.45
C MET A 7 21.08 5.74 5.15
N VAL A 8 20.26 5.92 4.10
CA VAL A 8 19.30 4.89 3.68
C VAL A 8 20.01 3.60 3.31
N ARG A 9 21.11 3.68 2.56
CA ARG A 9 21.91 2.51 2.18
C ARG A 9 22.52 1.81 3.39
N GLU A 10 22.99 2.59 4.37
CA GLU A 10 23.54 2.04 5.60
C GLU A 10 22.46 1.34 6.46
N CYS A 11 21.27 1.94 6.61
CA CYS A 11 20.19 1.38 7.40
C CYS A 11 19.46 0.21 6.74
N LEU A 12 19.15 0.31 5.44
CA LEU A 12 18.33 -0.68 4.72
C LEU A 12 19.13 -1.63 3.84
N GLY A 13 20.44 -1.42 3.73
CA GLY A 13 21.37 -2.29 3.00
C GLY A 13 22.29 -3.02 3.96
N THR A 14 23.28 -2.33 4.51
CA THR A 14 24.33 -2.95 5.33
C THR A 14 23.82 -3.45 6.69
N ASN A 15 22.95 -2.67 7.34
CA ASN A 15 22.42 -2.97 8.67
C ASN A 15 20.94 -3.33 8.65
N ASP A 16 20.44 -3.84 7.52
CA ASP A 16 19.00 -4.11 7.30
C ASP A 16 18.38 -5.00 8.38
N MET A 17 19.11 -6.01 8.85
CA MET A 17 18.69 -6.94 9.90
C MET A 17 18.50 -6.26 11.27
N VAL A 18 19.18 -5.15 11.55
CA VAL A 18 19.01 -4.38 12.79
C VAL A 18 17.71 -3.55 12.73
N PHE A 19 17.35 -3.08 11.53
CA PHE A 19 16.20 -2.21 11.29
C PHE A 19 14.99 -2.94 10.69
N VAL A 20 15.02 -4.28 10.66
CA VAL A 20 13.97 -5.09 10.02
C VAL A 20 12.68 -5.06 10.83
N ASP A 21 12.78 -5.00 12.16
CA ASP A 21 11.64 -5.03 13.06
C ASP A 21 10.91 -3.69 13.10
N ARG A 22 9.60 -3.76 13.37
CA ARG A 22 8.73 -2.58 13.52
C ARG A 22 8.40 -2.36 15.00
N PRO A 23 8.33 -1.09 15.45
CA PRO A 23 7.94 -0.79 16.82
C PRO A 23 6.57 -1.40 17.15
N GLN A 24 6.52 -2.16 18.24
CA GLN A 24 5.28 -2.75 18.75
C GLN A 24 4.51 -1.68 19.51
N THR A 25 3.50 -1.10 18.87
CA THR A 25 2.60 -0.12 19.49
C THR A 25 1.25 -0.77 19.81
N ILE A 26 0.45 -0.11 20.64
CA ILE A 26 -0.92 -0.56 20.98
C ILE A 26 -1.79 -0.76 19.72
N PHE A 27 -1.59 0.08 18.70
CA PHE A 27 -2.22 -0.07 17.37
C PHE A 27 -1.87 -1.42 16.75
N VAL A 28 -0.60 -1.77 16.78
CA VAL A 28 -0.11 -3.01 16.19
C VAL A 28 -0.71 -4.20 16.95
N GLU A 29 -0.66 -4.19 18.28
CA GLU A 29 -1.22 -5.27 19.09
C GLU A 29 -2.70 -5.54 18.77
N HIS A 30 -3.54 -4.50 18.72
CA HIS A 30 -4.98 -4.69 18.55
C HIS A 30 -5.43 -4.88 17.10
N LEU A 31 -4.85 -4.17 16.13
CA LEU A 31 -5.33 -4.21 14.75
C LEU A 31 -4.63 -5.25 13.89
N THR A 32 -3.50 -5.77 14.34
CA THR A 32 -2.72 -6.75 13.58
C THR A 32 -2.72 -8.14 14.19
N TYR A 33 -3.69 -8.43 15.06
CA TYR A 33 -3.81 -9.71 15.78
C TYR A 33 -2.51 -10.04 16.51
N ASN A 34 -2.06 -9.13 17.39
CA ASN A 34 -0.80 -9.26 18.12
C ASN A 34 0.41 -9.45 17.18
N SER A 35 0.54 -8.58 16.17
CA SER A 35 1.61 -8.65 15.16
C SER A 35 1.63 -9.90 14.28
N ALA A 36 0.57 -10.68 14.22
CA ALA A 36 0.48 -11.87 13.35
C ALA A 36 0.14 -11.51 11.89
N ASN A 37 0.89 -10.58 11.28
CA ASN A 37 0.71 -10.20 9.88
C ASN A 37 2.03 -9.91 9.16
N LEU A 38 1.98 -9.76 7.83
CA LEU A 38 3.17 -9.57 7.00
C LEU A 38 3.90 -8.23 7.27
N GLY A 39 3.18 -7.19 7.72
CA GLY A 39 3.70 -5.83 7.85
C GLY A 39 4.40 -5.56 9.18
N PHE A 40 3.86 -6.07 10.28
CA PHE A 40 4.26 -5.72 11.65
C PHE A 40 4.75 -6.91 12.49
N SER A 41 4.72 -8.13 11.95
CA SER A 41 5.36 -9.27 12.61
C SER A 41 6.85 -9.00 12.80
N PRO A 42 7.41 -9.29 13.99
CA PRO A 42 8.85 -9.29 14.17
C PRO A 42 9.48 -10.33 13.24
N TYR A 43 10.73 -10.08 12.87
CA TYR A 43 11.49 -10.90 11.98
C TYR A 43 11.81 -12.24 12.63
N GLY A 44 11.45 -13.31 11.92
CA GLY A 44 11.63 -14.67 12.40
C GLY A 44 11.14 -15.68 11.38
N PRO A 45 11.18 -16.98 11.71
CA PRO A 45 10.74 -18.04 10.80
C PRO A 45 9.30 -17.83 10.31
N TYR A 46 8.42 -17.35 11.18
CA TYR A 46 7.03 -17.03 10.85
C TYR A 46 6.92 -15.95 9.75
N TRP A 47 7.53 -14.78 9.97
CA TRP A 47 7.52 -13.70 8.98
C TRP A 47 8.17 -14.10 7.66
N ARG A 48 9.28 -14.86 7.69
CA ARG A 48 9.95 -15.36 6.48
C ARG A 48 9.03 -16.28 5.66
N ASN A 49 8.30 -17.17 6.33
CA ASN A 49 7.34 -18.06 5.69
C ASN A 49 6.16 -17.30 5.10
N LEU A 50 5.58 -16.35 5.84
CA LEU A 50 4.52 -15.48 5.34
C LEU A 50 5.00 -14.73 4.09
N ARG A 51 6.16 -14.08 4.15
CA ARG A 51 6.73 -13.34 3.01
C ARG A 51 6.93 -14.25 1.80
N LYS A 52 7.43 -15.47 1.99
CA LYS A 52 7.59 -16.44 0.91
C LYS A 52 6.26 -16.79 0.25
N ILE A 53 5.24 -17.11 1.06
CA ILE A 53 3.90 -17.44 0.55
C ILE A 53 3.29 -16.25 -0.21
N THR A 54 3.37 -15.05 0.36
CA THR A 54 2.84 -13.84 -0.27
C THR A 54 3.53 -13.54 -1.60
N THR A 55 4.86 -13.58 -1.65
CA THR A 55 5.61 -13.31 -2.89
C THR A 55 5.30 -14.32 -3.99
N LEU A 56 5.22 -15.62 -3.65
CA LEU A 56 5.03 -16.67 -4.65
C LEU A 56 3.59 -16.81 -5.12
N ASN A 57 2.61 -16.65 -4.23
CA ASN A 57 1.22 -16.97 -4.54
C ASN A 57 0.35 -15.73 -4.77
N LEU A 58 0.60 -14.63 -4.07
CA LEU A 58 -0.24 -13.44 -4.14
C LEU A 58 0.34 -12.38 -5.08
N LEU A 59 1.63 -12.11 -4.95
CA LEU A 59 2.32 -11.01 -5.65
C LEU A 59 3.23 -11.50 -6.79
N SER A 60 3.09 -12.76 -7.22
CA SER A 60 3.85 -13.26 -8.36
C SER A 60 3.39 -12.61 -9.66
N ASN A 61 4.31 -12.47 -10.62
CA ASN A 61 4.02 -11.88 -11.93
C ASN A 61 2.82 -12.56 -12.62
N GLN A 62 2.73 -13.88 -12.52
CA GLN A 62 1.62 -14.64 -13.07
C GLN A 62 0.29 -14.22 -12.42
N ARG A 63 0.24 -14.14 -11.08
CA ARG A 63 -0.99 -13.76 -10.36
C ARG A 63 -1.39 -12.32 -10.66
N VAL A 64 -0.43 -11.41 -10.71
CA VAL A 64 -0.64 -10.00 -11.06
C VAL A 64 -1.20 -9.87 -12.48
N ASN A 65 -0.64 -10.58 -13.44
CA ASN A 65 -1.13 -10.56 -14.83
C ASN A 65 -2.52 -11.17 -14.94
N MET A 66 -2.79 -12.28 -14.25
CA MET A 66 -4.11 -12.91 -14.21
C MET A 66 -5.19 -11.94 -13.69
N LEU A 67 -4.88 -11.16 -12.65
CA LEU A 67 -5.82 -10.22 -12.02
C LEU A 67 -5.80 -8.81 -12.66
N SER A 68 -5.01 -8.59 -13.70
CA SER A 68 -4.89 -7.27 -14.36
C SER A 68 -6.23 -6.73 -14.86
N HIS A 69 -7.08 -7.60 -15.42
CA HIS A 69 -8.40 -7.23 -15.93
C HIS A 69 -9.32 -6.67 -14.83
N VAL A 70 -9.25 -7.23 -13.62
CA VAL A 70 -10.02 -6.74 -12.46
C VAL A 70 -9.63 -5.31 -12.15
N LYS A 71 -8.32 -5.03 -12.03
CA LYS A 71 -7.81 -3.67 -11.76
C LYS A 71 -8.26 -2.67 -12.83
N THR A 72 -8.18 -3.05 -14.10
CA THR A 72 -8.62 -2.20 -15.21
C THR A 72 -10.13 -1.95 -15.18
N SER A 73 -10.92 -2.96 -14.80
CA SER A 73 -12.37 -2.84 -14.65
C SER A 73 -12.73 -1.87 -13.52
N GLU A 74 -12.16 -2.06 -12.33
CA GLU A 74 -12.39 -1.17 -11.18
C GLU A 74 -11.97 0.28 -11.48
N LEU A 75 -10.81 0.47 -12.13
CA LEU A 75 -10.36 1.79 -12.54
C LEU A 75 -11.33 2.47 -13.51
N ARG A 76 -11.84 1.73 -14.49
CA ARG A 76 -12.82 2.25 -15.45
C ARG A 76 -14.12 2.63 -14.76
N SER A 77 -14.60 1.80 -13.83
CA SER A 77 -15.80 2.08 -13.04
C SER A 77 -15.62 3.34 -12.19
N ALA A 78 -14.50 3.48 -11.49
CA ALA A 78 -14.21 4.66 -10.69
C ALA A 78 -14.13 5.95 -11.53
N ILE A 79 -13.49 5.91 -12.69
CA ILE A 79 -13.43 7.06 -13.61
C ILE A 79 -14.83 7.43 -14.10
N LYS A 80 -15.65 6.44 -14.46
CA LYS A 80 -17.02 6.67 -14.90
C LYS A 80 -17.85 7.32 -13.79
N GLU A 81 -17.76 6.81 -12.57
CA GLU A 81 -18.48 7.35 -11.40
C GLU A 81 -18.10 8.82 -11.16
N ILE A 82 -16.80 9.15 -11.19
CA ILE A 82 -16.33 10.53 -11.05
C ILE A 82 -16.87 11.42 -12.18
N HIS A 83 -16.86 10.93 -13.42
CA HIS A 83 -17.38 11.67 -14.56
C HIS A 83 -18.89 11.95 -14.43
N ASP A 84 -19.66 10.94 -14.03
CA ASP A 84 -21.11 11.03 -13.90
C ASP A 84 -21.49 11.96 -12.73
N ASP A 85 -20.80 11.87 -11.59
CA ASP A 85 -20.95 12.83 -10.47
C ASP A 85 -20.62 14.26 -10.90
N TYR A 86 -19.54 14.46 -11.67
CA TYR A 86 -19.19 15.77 -12.21
C TYR A 86 -20.27 16.32 -13.15
N ALA A 87 -20.83 15.48 -14.03
CA ALA A 87 -21.90 15.89 -14.96
C ALA A 87 -23.14 16.36 -14.20
N VAL A 88 -23.57 15.61 -13.17
CA VAL A 88 -24.70 15.98 -12.31
C VAL A 88 -24.46 17.29 -11.54
N ARG A 89 -23.26 17.46 -10.97
CA ARG A 89 -22.88 18.69 -10.26
C ARG A 89 -22.79 19.91 -11.16
N ARG A 90 -22.38 19.71 -12.41
CA ARG A 90 -22.36 20.77 -13.43
C ARG A 90 -23.77 21.25 -13.74
N GLU A 91 -24.72 20.34 -13.94
CA GLU A 91 -26.13 20.69 -14.18
C GLU A 91 -26.79 21.38 -12.97
N SER A 92 -26.36 21.01 -11.77
CA SER A 92 -26.83 21.61 -10.51
C SER A 92 -26.16 22.96 -10.15
N GLY A 93 -25.22 23.45 -10.97
CA GLY A 93 -24.48 24.71 -10.73
C GLY A 93 -23.43 24.65 -9.62
N ALA A 94 -23.23 23.50 -8.98
CA ALA A 94 -22.32 23.30 -7.84
C ALA A 94 -20.91 22.81 -8.22
N GLY A 95 -20.64 22.57 -9.50
CA GLY A 95 -19.40 21.93 -9.99
C GLY A 95 -18.21 22.85 -10.34
N LEU A 96 -18.32 24.17 -10.19
CA LEU A 96 -17.22 25.10 -10.49
C LEU A 96 -16.25 25.21 -9.31
N VAL A 97 -15.27 24.31 -9.24
CA VAL A 97 -14.12 24.48 -8.35
C VAL A 97 -13.09 25.36 -9.06
N ASP A 98 -12.83 26.55 -8.50
CA ASP A 98 -11.83 27.48 -9.03
C ASP A 98 -10.42 26.90 -8.83
N MET A 99 -9.84 26.39 -9.91
CA MET A 99 -8.49 25.81 -9.91
C MET A 99 -7.37 26.87 -9.94
N LYS A 100 -7.67 28.17 -9.90
CA LYS A 100 -6.65 29.25 -9.89
C LYS A 100 -5.96 29.46 -8.54
N LYS A 101 -6.33 28.70 -7.51
CA LYS A 101 -5.76 28.81 -6.14
C LYS A 101 -4.71 27.74 -5.79
N TRP A 102 -4.25 26.96 -6.77
CA TRP A 102 -3.18 25.97 -6.60
C TRP A 102 -1.95 26.36 -7.41
#